data_AF-A0A7M3BJ86-F1
#
_entry.id   AF-A0A7M3BJ86-F1
#
_cell.length_a   1.000
_cell.length_b   1.000
_cell.length_c   1.000
_cell.angle_alpha   90.00
_cell.angle_beta   90.00
_cell.angle_gamma   90.00
#
_symmetry.space_group_name_H-M   'P 1'
#
loop_
_entity.id
_entity.type
_entity.pdbx_description
1 polymer ?
#
loop_
_entity_poly.entity_id
_entity_poly.type
_entity_poly.pdbx_seq_one_letter_code
_entity_poly.pdbx_strand_id
1 'polypeptide(L)' 'VDHRKAKGYIDGSVLDRDGVLWNACWGGSVIEAYEPDGKLIRSVAMPVTQPSCPAFVGRNADRLAVTSAWSGKD' A
#
# COMPACT_ATOMS: atom_id res chain seq x y z
N VAL A 1 10.34 0.06 -8.39
CA VAL A 1 9.71 1.13 -7.59
C VAL A 1 10.75 1.69 -6.62
N ASP A 2 11.12 2.98 -6.74
CA ASP A 2 12.13 3.62 -5.88
C ASP A 2 11.49 4.73 -5.05
N HIS A 3 11.47 4.56 -3.73
CA HIS A 3 10.84 5.48 -2.78
C HIS A 3 11.81 6.45 -2.11
N ARG A 4 13.09 6.49 -2.51
CA ARG A 4 14.09 7.39 -1.88
C ARG A 4 13.72 8.88 -1.91
N LYS A 5 12.84 9.30 -2.82
CA LYS A 5 12.32 10.67 -2.95
C LYS A 5 10.82 10.80 -2.60
N ALA A 6 10.17 9.69 -2.23
CA ALA A 6 8.75 9.67 -1.90
C ALA A 6 8.53 10.10 -0.45
N LYS A 7 7.30 10.51 -0.14
CA LYS A 7 6.89 10.78 1.24
C LYS A 7 6.51 9.45 1.91
N GLY A 8 7.20 9.11 3.00
CA GLY A 8 6.98 7.86 3.72
C GLY A 8 7.92 6.74 3.26
N TYR A 9 7.66 5.53 3.73
CA TYR A 9 8.48 4.35 3.52
C TYR A 9 7.65 3.18 3.00
N ILE A 10 8.27 2.33 2.18
CA ILE A 10 7.72 1.03 1.80
C ILE A 10 7.57 0.17 3.05
N ASP A 11 6.38 -0.39 3.26
CA ASP A 11 6.10 -1.35 4.32
C ASP A 11 5.59 -2.66 3.68
N GLY A 12 4.46 -3.20 4.13
CA GLY A 12 3.84 -4.39 3.58
C GLY A 12 3.30 -4.20 2.16
N SER A 13 3.37 -5.28 1.37
CA SER A 13 2.92 -5.33 -0.02
C SER A 13 2.23 -6.64 -0.36
N VAL A 14 1.36 -6.61 -1.37
CA VAL A 14 0.71 -7.79 -1.94
C VAL A 14 0.56 -7.65 -3.46
N LEU A 15 0.62 -8.77 -4.20
CA LEU A 15 0.34 -8.79 -5.64
C LEU A 15 -1.12 -9.19 -5.89
N ASP A 16 -1.76 -8.56 -6.86
CA ASP A 16 -3.02 -9.07 -7.40
C ASP A 16 -2.81 -10.10 -8.50
N ARG A 17 -3.91 -10.57 -9.10
CA ARG A 17 -3.90 -11.64 -10.10
C ARG A 17 -3.21 -11.27 -11.41
N ASP A 18 -3.08 -9.97 -11.70
CA ASP A 18 -2.48 -9.44 -12.92
C ASP A 18 -1.01 -9.05 -12.69
N GLY A 19 -0.51 -9.28 -11.47
CA GLY A 19 0.86 -8.95 -11.07
C GLY A 19 1.03 -7.49 -10.65
N VAL A 20 -0.05 -6.75 -10.40
CA VAL A 20 0.05 -5.39 -9.88
C VAL A 20 0.46 -5.46 -8.41
N LEU A 21 1.52 -4.73 -8.06
CA LEU A 21 2.01 -4.60 -6.69
C LEU A 21 1.24 -3.51 -5.95
N TRP A 22 0.51 -3.89 -4.90
CA TRP A 22 -0.15 -2.99 -3.97
C TRP A 22 0.71 -2.84 -2.72
N ASN A 23 1.26 -1.64 -2.51
CA ASN A 23 2.16 -1.32 -1.40
C ASN A 23 1.54 -0.32 -0.42
N ALA A 24 1.66 -0.58 0.88
CA ALA A 24 1.38 0.41 1.91
C ALA A 24 2.58 1.34 2.11
N CYS A 25 2.31 2.65 2.12
CA CYS A 25 3.33 3.66 2.31
C CYS A 25 3.23 4.24 3.73
N TRP A 26 4.03 3.69 4.66
CA TRP A 26 4.10 4.15 6.05
C TRP A 26 4.52 5.62 6.12
N GLY A 27 3.76 6.46 6.83
CA GLY A 27 4.01 7.92 6.89
C GLY A 27 3.54 8.68 5.64
N GLY A 28 3.14 7.98 4.59
CA GLY A 28 2.67 8.54 3.32
C GLY A 28 1.15 8.71 3.23
N SER A 29 0.38 8.14 4.16
CA SER A 29 -1.09 8.12 4.12
C SER A 29 -1.69 7.56 2.81
N VAL A 30 -1.06 6.55 2.21
CA VAL A 30 -1.45 6.08 0.87
C VAL A 30 -1.15 4.59 0.68
N ILE A 31 -1.99 3.91 -0.10
CA ILE A 31 -1.67 2.66 -0.79
C ILE A 31 -1.37 2.99 -2.25
N GLU A 32 -0.26 2.51 -2.79
CA GLU A 32 0.13 2.71 -4.18
C GLU A 32 0.14 1.37 -4.94
N ALA A 33 -0.39 1.39 -6.16
CA ALA A 33 -0.45 0.23 -7.03
C ALA A 33 0.46 0.42 -8.25
N TYR A 34 1.31 -0.55 -8.52
CA TYR A 34 2.32 -0.51 -9.57
C TYR A 34 2.14 -1.67 -10.54
N GLU A 35 2.21 -1.40 -11.84
CA GLU A 35 2.29 -2.44 -12.88
C GLU A 35 3.56 -3.31 -12.69
N PRO A 36 3.63 -4.52 -13.29
CA PRO A 36 4.80 -5.38 -13.20
C PRO A 36 6.13 -4.73 -13.68
N ASP A 37 6.05 -3.72 -14.54
CA ASP A 37 7.20 -2.92 -15.01
C ASP A 37 7.62 -1.82 -14.01
N GLY A 38 6.88 -1.66 -12.91
CA GLY A 38 7.10 -0.68 -11.86
C GLY A 38 6.42 0.67 -12.09
N LYS A 39 5.60 0.83 -13.13
CA LYS A 39 4.84 2.06 -13.37
C LYS A 39 3.72 2.21 -12.34
N LEU A 40 3.65 3.38 -11.69
CA LEU A 40 2.55 3.72 -10.79
C LEU A 40 1.26 3.90 -11.60
N ILE A 41 0.22 3.14 -11.25
CA ILE A 41 -1.08 3.19 -11.93
C ILE A 41 -2.22 3.63 -11.02
N ARG A 42 -2.05 3.57 -9.70
CA ARG A 42 -3.07 4.02 -8.76
C ARG A 42 -2.47 4.47 -7.43
N SER A 43 -3.08 5.50 -6.85
CA SER A 43 -2.84 5.92 -5.47
C SER A 43 -4.19 6.00 -4.75
N VAL A 44 -4.31 5.31 -3.62
CA VAL A 44 -5.51 5.30 -2.78
C VAL A 44 -5.18 5.97 -1.47
N ALA A 45 -5.75 7.17 -1.25
CA ALA A 45 -5.56 7.90 -0.01
C ALA A 45 -6.13 7.12 1.17
N MET A 46 -5.38 7.07 2.27
CA MET A 46 -5.76 6.39 3.50
C MET A 46 -6.13 7.40 4.58
N PRO A 47 -7.15 7.12 5.42
CA PRO A 47 -7.54 7.99 6.53
C PRO A 47 -6.58 7.91 7.73
N VAL A 48 -5.44 7.22 7.57
CA VAL A 48 -4.41 7.01 8.57
C VAL A 48 -3.07 7.40 7.97
N THR A 49 -2.16 7.92 8.80
CA THR A 49 -0.83 8.31 8.31
C THR A 49 0.12 7.15 8.16
N GLN A 50 -0.08 6.06 8.90
CA GLN A 50 0.82 4.91 8.96
C GLN A 50 0.07 3.62 8.57
N PRO A 51 -0.39 3.51 7.30
CA PRO A 51 -0.81 2.21 6.78
C PRO A 51 0.41 1.28 6.74
N SER A 52 0.22 0.00 7.07
CA SER A 52 1.34 -0.94 7.24
C SER A 52 1.30 -2.14 6.31
N CYS A 53 0.19 -2.87 6.18
CA CYS A 53 0.16 -4.06 5.34
C CYS A 53 -1.20 -4.28 4.66
N PRO A 54 -1.24 -4.38 3.32
CA PRO A 54 -2.44 -4.74 2.58
C PRO A 54 -2.58 -6.27 2.41
N ALA A 55 -3.83 -6.76 2.41
CA ALA A 55 -4.16 -8.14 2.09
C ALA A 55 -5.51 -8.23 1.35
N PHE A 56 -5.57 -9.06 0.31
CA PHE A 56 -6.85 -9.36 -0.35
C PHE A 56 -7.72 -10.24 0.53
N VAL A 57 -8.99 -9.86 0.67
CA VAL A 57 -9.98 -10.52 1.55
C VAL A 57 -11.32 -10.70 0.85
N GLY A 58 -12.19 -11.51 1.46
CA GLY A 58 -13.48 -11.88 0.90
C GLY A 58 -13.38 -13.13 0.02
N ARG A 59 -14.53 -13.75 -0.27
CA ARG A 59 -14.62 -15.02 -1.01
C ARG A 59 -13.93 -14.99 -2.38
N ASN A 60 -13.91 -13.83 -3.02
CA ASN A 60 -13.34 -13.64 -4.36
C ASN A 60 -11.98 -12.93 -4.33
N ALA A 61 -11.43 -12.61 -3.15
CA ALA A 61 -10.22 -11.80 -3.01
C ALA A 61 -10.32 -10.43 -3.73
N ASP A 62 -11.51 -9.83 -3.74
CA ASP A 62 -11.86 -8.61 -4.49
C ASP A 62 -11.87 -7.33 -3.65
N ARG A 63 -11.54 -7.44 -2.36
CA ARG A 63 -11.45 -6.33 -1.42
C ARG A 63 -10.07 -6.32 -0.79
N LEU A 64 -9.55 -5.13 -0.49
CA LEU A 64 -8.26 -4.97 0.15
C LEU A 64 -8.46 -4.51 1.60
N ALA A 65 -8.12 -5.37 2.56
CA ALA A 65 -7.98 -4.97 3.95
C ALA A 65 -6.59 -4.36 4.14
N VAL A 66 -6.48 -3.31 4.96
CA VAL A 66 -5.22 -2.61 5.23
C VAL A 66 -5.08 -2.42 6.73
N THR A 67 -3.99 -2.93 7.30
CA THR A 67 -3.63 -2.64 8.70
C THR A 67 -2.93 -1.29 8.81
N SER A 68 -2.91 -0.73 10.02
CA SER A 68 -2.23 0.52 10.33
C SER A 68 -1.64 0.50 11.74
N ALA A 69 -0.85 1.53 12.09
CA ALA A 69 -0.28 1.65 13.41
C ALA A 69 -0.35 3.07 13.99
N TRP A 70 -0.40 3.15 15.33
CA TRP A 70 -0.25 4.39 16.11
C TRP A 70 1.15 4.51 16.76
N SER A 71 2.11 3.67 16.36
CA SER A 71 3.48 3.73 16.90
C SER A 71 4.11 5.09 16.61
N GLY A 72 4.72 5.71 17.62
CA GLY A 72 5.38 7.02 17.49
C GLY A 72 4.45 8.21 17.27
N LYS A 73 3.17 8.07 17.64
CA LYS A 73 2.14 9.12 17.60
C LYS A 73 1.78 9.57 19.02
N ASP A 74 1.45 10.85 19.16
CA ASP A 74 0.90 11.43 20.40
C ASP A 74 -0.54 10.97 20.66
#